data_AF-K3WK74-F1
#
_entry.id   AF-K3WK74-F1
#
_cell.length_a   1.000
_cell.length_b   1.000
_cell.length_c   1.000
_cell.angle_alpha   90.00
_cell.angle_beta   90.00
_cell.angle_gamma   90.00
#
_symmetry.space_group_name_H-M   'P 1'
#
loop_
_entity.id
_entity.type
_entity.pdbx_description
1 polymer ?
#
loop_
_entity_poly.entity_id
_entity_poly.type
_entity_poly.pdbx_seq_one_letter_code
_entity_poly.pdbx_strand_id
1 'polypeptide(L)'
;MVTTVDDEFELSTWFNSVSDKENGFNGVFAAKSFRERSGDNKRDSRGDAPDPSVCYMCHMPGPEYMSSDKIRKAPSVPVCSEDCEEKYLASKGLRPALKKEKKRKQDEKEEEEDGDADDRDEEEVDYAHCYVCERDGPEYMSTDQMKNFPSVPVCGVECEAVYLKSKHKKKTKKNDKATPPKKAKKENKDSATKRSLSFLEDHLLESDDSKGYKSWWLRALTFYDFVYQRHAMWHSYTYTPDLPNVDPALTKFATWNIYRELDRTTAYLRKSVLRWQKAHQDRRSLREILWMAVVFRFCNKIETFYDVQGIPKSDEFKAFKKRLSSLVKKKPNTEILAGDRDMNVDTYLQTLEDFLDNLDQCTSKVKSCTTIKEIFEALQNFNKNALGSFTCWQVVCDLMELNILPEGVVEGDFIWMTADAKQSLVQIFGQRRARPSEFVSLARILQQRQAQGFKALQVEFPYFMDQKLNLKNIGHALHGYQLYRDIKLYQNNRFVGATAPGKYVSRSVLNDQEPCEICSSDQDDLLLCDLCHRMFHTECDNVVEVPPASWVCHDCKKLSNYQVVGLVETSIKVGATVEPTVISID
;
A
#
# COMPACT_ATOMS: atom_id res chain seq x y z
N MET A 1 9.39 7.60 40.09
CA MET A 1 9.01 6.24 40.52
C MET A 1 8.14 5.66 39.43
N VAL A 2 8.74 4.85 38.54
CA VAL A 2 8.03 4.18 37.44
C VAL A 2 7.65 2.80 37.96
N THR A 3 6.36 2.56 38.17
CA THR A 3 5.83 1.23 38.46
C THR A 3 5.74 0.46 37.14
N THR A 4 6.70 -0.42 36.90
CA THR A 4 6.62 -1.46 35.87
C THR A 4 5.63 -2.52 36.35
N VAL A 5 4.41 -2.52 35.80
CA VAL A 5 3.48 -3.63 35.94
C VAL A 5 3.84 -4.66 34.87
N ASP A 6 4.70 -5.60 35.24
CA ASP A 6 4.93 -6.82 34.47
C ASP A 6 3.76 -7.78 34.70
N ASP A 7 2.67 -7.60 33.93
CA ASP A 7 1.66 -8.63 33.78
C ASP A 7 2.17 -9.68 32.79
N GLU A 8 2.69 -10.77 33.35
CA GLU A 8 3.06 -11.99 32.64
C GLU A 8 1.80 -12.61 32.01
N PHE A 9 1.56 -12.26 30.73
CA PHE A 9 0.42 -12.76 29.96
C PHE A 9 0.61 -14.24 29.60
N GLU A 10 0.07 -15.14 30.40
CA GLU A 10 0.02 -16.58 30.12
C GLU A 10 -0.99 -16.89 29.00
N LEU A 11 -0.46 -17.21 27.82
CA LEU A 11 -1.23 -17.57 26.62
C LEU A 11 -2.17 -18.78 26.81
N SER A 12 -1.87 -19.69 27.74
CA SER A 12 -2.60 -20.94 27.96
C SER A 12 -3.96 -20.76 28.66
N THR A 13 -4.08 -19.80 29.57
CA THR A 13 -5.26 -19.61 30.43
C THR A 13 -6.43 -19.00 29.66
N TRP A 14 -6.15 -18.22 28.61
CA TRP A 14 -7.18 -17.59 27.79
C TRP A 14 -7.77 -18.54 26.74
N PHE A 15 -7.00 -19.50 26.20
CA PHE A 15 -7.50 -20.47 25.20
C PHE A 15 -8.66 -21.34 25.71
N ASN A 16 -8.76 -21.56 27.03
CA ASN A 16 -9.77 -22.44 27.63
C ASN A 16 -11.02 -21.70 28.14
N SER A 17 -10.96 -20.38 28.35
CA SER A 17 -12.06 -19.62 28.99
C SER A 17 -13.23 -19.24 28.07
N VAL A 18 -13.06 -19.40 26.75
CA VAL A 18 -14.04 -18.94 25.74
C VAL A 18 -14.97 -20.07 25.26
N SER A 19 -14.81 -21.31 25.73
CA SER A 19 -15.68 -22.45 25.34
C SER A 19 -16.84 -22.77 26.29
N ASP A 20 -16.92 -22.19 27.49
CA ASP A 20 -17.88 -22.63 28.53
C ASP A 20 -18.86 -21.56 29.04
N LYS A 21 -19.32 -20.64 28.19
CA LYS A 21 -20.42 -19.72 28.57
C LYS A 21 -21.55 -19.63 27.55
N GLU A 22 -22.27 -20.74 27.40
CA GLU A 22 -23.70 -20.71 27.09
C GLU A 22 -24.47 -21.24 28.31
N ASN A 23 -25.04 -20.32 29.11
CA ASN A 23 -26.40 -20.43 29.64
C ASN A 23 -26.71 -19.32 30.66
N GLY A 24 -27.85 -18.65 30.41
CA GLY A 24 -28.70 -18.11 31.46
C GLY A 24 -28.50 -16.64 31.79
N PHE A 25 -29.27 -15.76 31.14
CA PHE A 25 -29.83 -14.61 31.84
C PHE A 25 -31.21 -14.23 31.28
N ASN A 26 -32.23 -14.49 32.10
CA ASN A 26 -33.60 -14.01 31.93
C ASN A 26 -33.67 -12.54 32.38
N GLY A 27 -34.23 -11.67 31.54
CA GLY A 27 -34.43 -10.25 31.87
C GLY A 27 -35.61 -9.67 31.09
N VAL A 28 -36.75 -9.67 31.77
CA VAL A 28 -38.09 -9.23 31.34
C VAL A 28 -38.11 -7.75 30.95
N PHE A 29 -38.64 -7.41 29.78
CA PHE A 29 -39.47 -6.21 29.58
C PHE A 29 -40.53 -6.44 28.50
N ALA A 30 -41.77 -6.14 28.88
CA ALA A 30 -42.98 -6.46 28.14
C ALA A 30 -43.46 -5.26 27.30
N ALA A 31 -43.83 -5.52 26.05
CA ALA A 31 -44.84 -4.76 25.31
C ALA A 31 -45.62 -5.70 24.39
N LYS A 32 -46.85 -6.00 24.80
CA LYS A 32 -47.97 -6.53 23.99
C LYS A 32 -48.30 -5.49 22.90
N SER A 33 -48.86 -5.76 21.72
CA SER A 33 -49.41 -6.94 21.06
C SER A 33 -49.91 -6.47 19.69
N PHE A 34 -49.74 -7.25 18.62
CA PHE A 34 -50.88 -7.65 17.78
C PHE A 34 -50.50 -8.93 17.03
N ARG A 35 -51.42 -9.88 17.08
CA ARG A 35 -51.26 -11.29 16.76
C ARG A 35 -52.16 -11.55 15.58
N GLU A 36 -51.62 -12.01 14.45
CA GLU A 36 -52.37 -12.84 13.52
C GLU A 36 -51.50 -14.05 13.13
N ARG A 37 -52.14 -15.21 13.26
CA ARG A 37 -51.58 -16.56 13.11
C ARG A 37 -52.00 -17.13 11.77
N SER A 38 -51.06 -17.70 11.05
CA SER A 38 -51.19 -18.90 10.20
C SER A 38 -49.83 -19.10 9.53
N GLY A 39 -49.17 -20.25 9.46
CA GLY A 39 -49.44 -21.64 9.78
C GLY A 39 -48.23 -22.41 9.20
N ASP A 40 -47.83 -23.50 9.84
CA ASP A 40 -46.70 -24.35 9.42
C ASP A 40 -46.77 -24.76 7.95
N ASN A 41 -45.64 -24.65 7.23
CA ASN A 41 -45.27 -25.58 6.16
C ASN A 41 -43.78 -25.50 5.81
N LYS A 42 -43.07 -26.62 6.02
CA LYS A 42 -41.80 -26.94 5.37
C LYS A 42 -41.96 -26.84 3.85
N ARG A 43 -41.20 -25.95 3.19
CA ARG A 43 -40.95 -25.99 1.74
C ARG A 43 -39.63 -25.29 1.40
N ASP A 44 -38.90 -25.93 0.49
CA ASP A 44 -37.55 -25.60 0.03
C ASP A 44 -37.35 -24.12 -0.30
N SER A 45 -36.16 -23.61 0.04
CA SER A 45 -35.67 -22.27 -0.28
C SER A 45 -35.71 -22.02 -1.79
N ARG A 46 -36.78 -21.39 -2.26
CA ARG A 46 -36.83 -20.71 -3.56
C ARG A 46 -35.82 -19.58 -3.51
N GLY A 47 -34.80 -19.64 -4.37
CA GLY A 47 -33.86 -18.54 -4.54
C GLY A 47 -34.62 -17.28 -4.97
N ASP A 48 -34.34 -16.17 -4.28
CA ASP A 48 -34.92 -14.88 -4.60
C ASP A 48 -34.62 -14.52 -6.06
N ALA A 49 -35.66 -14.06 -6.77
CA ALA A 49 -35.50 -13.57 -8.12
C ALA A 49 -34.53 -12.37 -8.12
N PRO A 50 -33.59 -12.28 -9.07
CA PRO A 50 -32.64 -11.19 -9.13
C PRO A 50 -33.35 -9.85 -9.32
N ASP A 51 -32.87 -8.83 -8.61
CA ASP A 51 -33.39 -7.46 -8.67
C ASP A 51 -33.22 -6.90 -10.10
N PRO A 52 -34.31 -6.54 -10.80
CA PRO A 52 -34.25 -6.04 -12.17
C PRO A 52 -33.59 -4.65 -12.30
N SER A 53 -33.39 -3.93 -11.19
CA SER A 53 -32.90 -2.55 -11.20
C SER A 53 -31.38 -2.41 -11.32
N VAL A 54 -30.63 -3.51 -11.18
CA VAL A 54 -29.16 -3.52 -11.22
C VAL A 54 -28.62 -4.65 -12.09
N CYS A 55 -27.51 -4.41 -12.79
CA CYS A 55 -26.79 -5.43 -13.54
C CYS A 55 -26.39 -6.58 -12.61
N TYR A 56 -26.74 -7.80 -12.98
CA TYR A 56 -26.47 -9.00 -12.18
C TYR A 56 -24.97 -9.26 -11.96
N MET A 57 -24.12 -8.82 -12.89
CA MET A 57 -22.68 -9.08 -12.83
C MET A 57 -21.85 -7.97 -12.19
N CYS A 58 -22.17 -6.69 -12.46
CA CYS A 58 -21.36 -5.56 -11.98
C CYS A 58 -22.12 -4.62 -11.04
N HIS A 59 -23.40 -4.89 -10.74
CA HIS A 59 -24.28 -4.10 -9.89
C HIS A 59 -24.50 -2.64 -10.35
N MET A 60 -24.21 -2.34 -11.62
CA MET A 60 -24.51 -1.03 -12.21
C MET A 60 -26.04 -0.83 -12.30
N PRO A 61 -26.60 0.29 -11.81
CA PRO A 61 -28.03 0.56 -11.88
C PRO A 61 -28.51 0.82 -13.31
N GLY A 62 -29.75 0.44 -13.61
CA GLY A 62 -30.39 0.68 -14.91
C GLY A 62 -29.81 -0.12 -16.09
N PRO A 63 -29.71 -1.45 -16.00
CA PRO A 63 -29.21 -2.28 -17.11
C PRO A 63 -30.15 -2.20 -18.32
N GLU A 64 -29.61 -1.84 -19.48
CA GLU A 64 -30.38 -1.70 -20.73
C GLU A 64 -30.69 -3.05 -21.41
N TYR A 65 -30.05 -4.14 -20.95
CA TYR A 65 -30.13 -5.46 -21.58
C TYR A 65 -30.55 -6.54 -20.57
N MET A 66 -31.26 -7.55 -21.06
CA MET A 66 -31.47 -8.82 -20.36
C MET A 66 -30.61 -9.86 -21.06
N SER A 67 -29.91 -10.71 -20.30
CA SER A 67 -29.09 -11.79 -20.86
C SER A 67 -29.93 -12.63 -21.82
N SER A 68 -29.44 -12.83 -23.04
CA SER A 68 -30.24 -13.34 -24.14
C SER A 68 -30.67 -14.80 -23.91
N ASP A 69 -31.94 -15.10 -24.20
CA ASP A 69 -32.53 -16.45 -24.16
C ASP A 69 -31.91 -17.42 -25.20
N LYS A 70 -30.83 -17.02 -25.88
CA LYS A 70 -30.14 -17.80 -26.92
C LYS A 70 -29.61 -19.13 -26.38
N ILE A 71 -29.42 -19.25 -25.07
CA ILE A 71 -29.05 -20.50 -24.40
C ILE A 71 -30.20 -20.92 -23.47
N ARG A 72 -31.05 -21.86 -23.94
CA ARG A 72 -32.28 -22.37 -23.28
C ARG A 72 -32.14 -22.90 -21.84
N LYS A 73 -30.95 -22.83 -21.22
CA LYS A 73 -30.65 -23.37 -19.88
C LYS A 73 -30.22 -22.32 -18.85
N ALA A 74 -29.99 -21.07 -19.22
CA ALA A 74 -29.69 -20.00 -18.28
C ALA A 74 -30.96 -19.20 -17.93
N PRO A 75 -31.21 -18.88 -16.65
CA PRO A 75 -32.21 -17.89 -16.27
C PRO A 75 -31.88 -16.54 -16.89
N SER A 76 -32.88 -15.81 -17.40
CA SER A 76 -32.68 -14.45 -17.90
C SER A 76 -32.43 -13.50 -16.72
N VAL A 77 -31.33 -12.75 -16.77
CA VAL A 77 -30.96 -11.77 -15.75
C VAL A 77 -30.57 -10.43 -16.40
N PRO A 78 -30.80 -9.30 -15.74
CA PRO A 78 -30.38 -8.00 -16.26
C PRO A 78 -28.84 -7.88 -16.34
N VAL A 79 -28.33 -7.35 -17.45
CA VAL A 79 -26.89 -7.10 -17.69
C VAL A 79 -26.70 -5.74 -18.37
N CYS A 80 -25.60 -5.04 -18.08
CA CYS A 80 -25.35 -3.69 -18.62
C CYS A 80 -24.51 -3.67 -19.91
N SER A 81 -23.94 -4.81 -20.34
CA SER A 81 -23.11 -4.90 -21.54
C SER A 81 -22.98 -6.37 -22.01
N GLU A 82 -22.58 -6.58 -23.27
CA GLU A 82 -22.26 -7.90 -23.81
C GLU A 82 -21.15 -8.59 -22.98
N ASP A 83 -20.14 -7.85 -22.51
CA ASP A 83 -19.10 -8.38 -21.61
C ASP A 83 -19.68 -8.93 -20.30
N CYS A 84 -20.70 -8.28 -19.73
CA CYS A 84 -21.38 -8.78 -18.54
C CYS A 84 -22.23 -10.00 -18.86
N GLU A 85 -22.83 -10.09 -20.04
CA GLU A 85 -23.52 -11.29 -20.52
C GLU A 85 -22.55 -12.47 -20.65
N GLU A 86 -21.39 -12.29 -21.28
CA GLU A 86 -20.38 -13.34 -21.43
C GLU A 86 -19.88 -13.84 -20.07
N LYS A 87 -19.59 -12.92 -19.14
CA LYS A 87 -19.19 -13.28 -17.77
C LYS A 87 -20.30 -14.03 -17.03
N TYR A 88 -21.55 -13.61 -17.18
CA TYR A 88 -22.69 -14.31 -16.60
C TYR A 88 -22.81 -15.74 -17.15
N LEU A 89 -22.78 -15.90 -18.48
CA LEU A 89 -22.88 -17.20 -19.13
C LEU A 89 -21.69 -18.11 -18.79
N ALA A 90 -20.47 -17.57 -18.71
CA ALA A 90 -19.28 -18.29 -18.27
C ALA A 90 -19.40 -18.75 -16.80
N SER A 91 -19.95 -17.93 -15.90
CA SER A 91 -20.19 -18.29 -14.49
C SER A 91 -21.19 -19.45 -14.33
N LYS A 92 -22.06 -19.66 -15.32
CA LYS A 92 -23.00 -20.78 -15.39
C LYS A 92 -22.47 -21.99 -16.16
N GLY A 93 -21.21 -21.94 -16.63
CA GLY A 93 -20.61 -23.00 -17.44
C GLY A 93 -21.21 -23.13 -18.84
N LEU A 94 -21.87 -22.08 -19.33
CA LEU A 94 -22.56 -22.04 -20.63
C LEU A 94 -21.76 -21.16 -21.59
N ARG A 95 -20.78 -21.71 -22.31
CA ARG A 95 -20.11 -20.94 -23.38
C ARG A 95 -20.93 -21.01 -24.68
N PRO A 96 -21.13 -19.89 -25.40
CA PRO A 96 -21.67 -19.94 -26.75
C PRO A 96 -20.75 -20.80 -27.64
N ALA A 97 -21.29 -21.82 -28.29
CA ALA A 97 -20.57 -22.52 -29.34
C ALA A 97 -20.38 -21.53 -30.50
N LEU A 98 -19.15 -21.06 -30.72
CA LEU A 98 -18.81 -20.18 -31.83
C LEU A 98 -19.11 -20.89 -33.15
N LYS A 99 -20.26 -20.59 -33.77
CA LYS A 99 -20.57 -20.94 -35.17
C LYS A 99 -19.82 -20.00 -36.12
N LYS A 100 -18.50 -20.10 -36.19
CA LYS A 100 -17.70 -19.51 -37.28
C LYS A 100 -16.48 -20.39 -37.56
N GLU A 101 -16.71 -21.56 -38.16
CA GLU A 101 -15.61 -22.39 -38.68
C GLU A 101 -16.04 -23.25 -39.88
N LYS A 102 -16.79 -22.66 -40.81
CA LYS A 102 -17.13 -23.34 -42.08
C LYS A 102 -17.10 -22.48 -43.34
N LYS A 103 -16.73 -21.20 -43.26
CA LYS A 103 -16.54 -20.32 -44.43
C LYS A 103 -15.10 -19.86 -44.64
N ARG A 104 -14.15 -20.32 -43.82
CA ARG A 104 -12.74 -19.93 -43.90
C ARG A 104 -11.80 -21.05 -44.38
N LYS A 105 -12.34 -22.22 -44.75
CA LYS A 105 -11.56 -23.35 -45.31
C LYS A 105 -11.60 -23.45 -46.84
N GLN A 106 -12.19 -22.47 -47.53
CA GLN A 106 -12.27 -22.46 -49.00
C GLN A 106 -11.43 -21.35 -49.65
N ASP A 107 -11.06 -20.31 -48.90
CA ASP A 107 -10.29 -19.17 -49.42
C ASP A 107 -8.83 -19.15 -48.91
N GLU A 108 -8.41 -20.09 -48.07
CA GLU A 108 -7.01 -20.22 -47.55
C GLU A 108 -6.25 -21.38 -48.22
N LYS A 109 -6.54 -21.70 -49.49
CA LYS A 109 -5.80 -22.73 -50.25
C LYS A 109 -4.95 -22.17 -51.40
N GLU A 110 -4.81 -20.86 -51.54
CA GLU A 110 -4.02 -20.26 -52.63
C GLU A 110 -3.05 -19.14 -52.23
N GLU A 111 -2.92 -18.75 -50.96
CA GLU A 111 -1.89 -17.79 -50.55
C GLU A 111 -1.26 -18.20 -49.20
N GLU A 112 0.06 -18.04 -49.11
CA GLU A 112 0.99 -18.36 -48.00
C GLU A 112 1.75 -19.70 -48.11
N GLU A 113 2.60 -19.76 -49.14
CA GLU A 113 4.04 -19.99 -48.88
C GLU A 113 4.58 -18.80 -48.05
N ASP A 114 5.49 -19.10 -47.12
CA ASP A 114 6.26 -18.20 -46.24
C ASP A 114 5.58 -17.67 -44.97
N GLY A 115 6.15 -18.05 -43.81
CA GLY A 115 6.15 -17.20 -42.63
C GLY A 115 5.84 -17.85 -41.28
N ASP A 116 6.90 -18.10 -40.52
CA ASP A 116 6.96 -17.95 -39.05
C ASP A 116 6.50 -19.11 -38.15
N ALA A 117 7.49 -19.99 -37.92
CA ALA A 117 7.55 -20.95 -36.83
C ALA A 117 8.01 -20.29 -35.52
N ASP A 118 7.50 -20.84 -34.41
CA ASP A 118 7.89 -20.61 -33.01
C ASP A 118 9.40 -20.36 -32.79
N ASP A 119 9.77 -19.13 -32.41
CA ASP A 119 11.04 -18.80 -31.76
C ASP A 119 11.09 -19.42 -30.35
N ARG A 120 11.44 -20.70 -30.29
CA ARG A 120 12.23 -21.24 -29.17
C ARG A 120 13.67 -21.06 -29.58
N ASP A 121 14.44 -20.32 -28.77
CA ASP A 121 15.90 -20.22 -28.89
C ASP A 121 16.54 -21.62 -28.85
N GLU A 122 16.56 -22.31 -30.00
CA GLU A 122 17.43 -23.44 -30.25
C GLU A 122 18.83 -22.86 -30.29
N GLU A 123 19.56 -22.95 -29.17
CA GLU A 123 20.98 -22.60 -29.12
C GLU A 123 21.66 -23.29 -30.31
N GLU A 124 22.02 -22.49 -31.32
CA GLU A 124 22.68 -22.95 -32.53
C GLU A 124 23.96 -23.69 -32.11
N VAL A 125 23.98 -25.00 -32.32
CA VAL A 125 25.10 -25.83 -31.90
C VAL A 125 26.29 -25.47 -32.79
N ASP A 126 27.30 -24.85 -32.21
CA ASP A 126 28.55 -24.56 -32.91
C ASP A 126 29.28 -25.88 -33.22
N TYR A 127 29.28 -26.26 -34.50
CA TYR A 127 29.94 -27.48 -34.98
C TYR A 127 31.44 -27.33 -35.19
N ALA A 128 31.97 -26.10 -35.17
CA ALA A 128 33.39 -25.85 -35.38
C ALA A 128 34.22 -26.12 -34.11
N HIS A 129 33.59 -26.09 -32.94
CA HIS A 129 34.26 -26.24 -31.65
C HIS A 129 33.69 -27.39 -30.82
N CYS A 130 34.54 -28.04 -30.03
CA CYS A 130 34.06 -29.02 -29.07
C CYS A 130 33.19 -28.36 -27.99
N TYR A 131 31.98 -28.87 -27.80
CA TYR A 131 31.01 -28.34 -26.83
C TYR A 131 31.51 -28.33 -25.37
N VAL A 132 32.55 -29.11 -25.04
CA VAL A 132 33.04 -29.27 -23.67
C VAL A 132 34.34 -28.50 -23.41
N CYS A 133 35.26 -28.48 -24.37
CA CYS A 133 36.58 -27.89 -24.18
C CYS A 133 36.90 -26.77 -25.17
N GLU A 134 35.96 -26.41 -26.05
CA GLU A 134 36.03 -25.31 -27.02
C GLU A 134 37.17 -25.43 -28.06
N ARG A 135 37.80 -26.60 -28.19
CA ARG A 135 38.85 -26.83 -29.20
C ARG A 135 38.25 -26.96 -30.60
N ASP A 136 38.90 -26.30 -31.57
CA ASP A 136 38.54 -26.34 -32.99
C ASP A 136 38.63 -27.75 -33.59
N GLY A 137 37.73 -28.04 -34.54
CA GLY A 137 37.76 -29.25 -35.36
C GLY A 137 37.49 -30.56 -34.61
N PRO A 138 36.36 -30.69 -33.89
CA PRO A 138 36.00 -31.93 -33.21
C PRO A 138 35.80 -33.08 -34.21
N GLU A 139 36.57 -34.14 -34.09
CA GLU A 139 36.51 -35.31 -34.99
C GLU A 139 35.33 -36.26 -34.66
N TYR A 140 34.59 -36.02 -33.57
CA TYR A 140 33.55 -36.91 -33.07
C TYR A 140 32.25 -36.15 -32.75
N MET A 141 31.12 -36.81 -33.02
CA MET A 141 29.80 -36.40 -32.52
C MET A 141 29.42 -37.30 -31.35
N SER A 142 28.85 -36.73 -30.29
CA SER A 142 28.39 -37.54 -29.16
C SER A 142 27.33 -38.54 -29.63
N THR A 143 27.58 -39.81 -29.29
CA THR A 143 26.72 -40.94 -29.65
C THR A 143 25.75 -41.20 -28.52
N ASP A 144 24.55 -40.62 -28.60
CA ASP A 144 23.54 -40.86 -27.57
C ASP A 144 22.94 -42.27 -27.73
N GLN A 145 23.30 -43.20 -26.82
CA GLN A 145 22.57 -44.46 -26.67
C GLN A 145 21.23 -44.27 -25.92
N MET A 146 20.90 -43.08 -25.43
CA MET A 146 19.73 -42.80 -24.59
C MET A 146 18.72 -41.80 -25.20
N LYS A 147 18.28 -41.98 -26.46
CA LYS A 147 17.03 -41.48 -27.09
C LYS A 147 16.55 -40.02 -26.91
N ASN A 148 17.16 -39.16 -26.11
CA ASN A 148 16.54 -37.90 -25.66
C ASN A 148 17.53 -36.72 -25.51
N PHE A 149 18.80 -36.83 -25.93
CA PHE A 149 19.71 -35.69 -25.96
C PHE A 149 20.19 -35.39 -27.39
N PRO A 150 20.27 -34.12 -27.80
CA PRO A 150 20.84 -33.75 -29.09
C PRO A 150 22.33 -34.11 -29.11
N SER A 151 22.76 -34.71 -30.22
CA SER A 151 24.18 -34.97 -30.51
C SER A 151 24.92 -33.64 -30.66
N VAL A 152 26.07 -33.52 -30.01
CA VAL A 152 26.93 -32.33 -30.06
C VAL A 152 28.37 -32.73 -30.40
N PRO A 153 29.16 -31.83 -31.02
CA PRO A 153 30.54 -32.12 -31.36
C PRO A 153 31.44 -32.21 -30.12
N VAL A 154 32.29 -33.23 -30.07
CA VAL A 154 33.26 -33.44 -29.00
C VAL A 154 34.61 -33.89 -29.56
N CYS A 155 35.72 -33.51 -28.92
CA CYS A 155 37.06 -33.91 -29.40
C CYS A 155 37.38 -35.40 -29.16
N GLY A 156 36.56 -36.14 -28.41
CA GLY A 156 36.77 -37.54 -28.11
C GLY A 156 36.00 -38.02 -26.88
N VAL A 157 36.22 -39.30 -26.53
CA VAL A 157 35.47 -40.04 -25.49
C VAL A 157 35.52 -39.38 -24.11
N GLU A 158 36.63 -38.70 -23.79
CA GLU A 158 36.77 -37.98 -22.51
C GLU A 158 35.82 -36.78 -22.43
N CYS A 159 35.70 -35.99 -23.50
CA CYS A 159 34.77 -34.86 -23.58
C CYS A 159 33.32 -35.35 -23.60
N GLU A 160 33.03 -36.45 -24.32
CA GLU A 160 31.71 -37.09 -24.31
C GLU A 160 31.27 -37.50 -22.90
N ALA A 161 32.16 -38.14 -22.12
CA ALA A 161 31.89 -38.53 -20.75
C ALA A 161 31.60 -37.33 -19.82
N VAL A 162 32.29 -36.21 -20.03
CA VAL A 162 32.06 -34.96 -19.28
C VAL A 162 30.70 -34.34 -19.67
N TYR A 163 30.38 -34.29 -20.96
CA TYR A 163 29.09 -33.82 -21.47
C TYR A 163 27.93 -34.61 -20.84
N LEU A 164 27.99 -35.95 -20.89
CA LEU A 164 26.95 -36.81 -20.33
C LEU A 164 26.82 -36.64 -18.80
N LYS A 165 27.93 -36.54 -18.06
CA LYS A 165 27.92 -36.27 -16.61
C LYS A 165 27.27 -34.92 -16.27
N SER A 166 27.49 -33.89 -17.07
CA SER A 166 26.91 -32.55 -16.85
C SER A 166 25.38 -32.56 -16.98
N LYS A 167 24.84 -33.31 -17.95
CA LYS A 167 23.39 -33.45 -18.18
C LYS A 167 22.74 -34.32 -17.08
N HIS A 168 23.42 -35.38 -16.63
CA HIS A 168 22.95 -36.18 -15.48
C HIS A 168 22.88 -35.35 -14.19
N LYS A 169 23.86 -34.48 -13.90
CA LYS A 169 23.82 -33.56 -12.74
C LYS A 169 22.68 -32.54 -12.80
N LYS A 170 22.30 -32.06 -13.99
CA LYS A 170 21.11 -31.19 -14.17
C LYS A 170 19.80 -31.94 -13.85
N LYS A 171 19.75 -33.27 -14.06
CA LYS A 171 18.57 -34.10 -13.77
C LYS A 171 18.43 -34.45 -12.29
N THR A 172 19.54 -34.74 -11.58
CA THR A 172 19.52 -35.00 -10.13
C THR A 172 19.29 -33.76 -9.28
N LYS A 173 19.76 -32.57 -9.69
CA LYS A 173 19.41 -31.30 -9.01
C LYS A 173 17.92 -30.94 -9.06
N LYS A 174 17.13 -31.60 -9.93
CA LYS A 174 15.68 -31.40 -10.01
C LYS A 174 14.88 -32.35 -9.10
N ASN A 175 15.51 -33.37 -8.50
CA ASN A 175 14.80 -34.41 -7.74
C ASN A 175 15.24 -34.64 -6.29
N ASP A 176 16.35 -34.08 -5.80
CA ASP A 176 16.80 -34.35 -4.43
C ASP A 176 16.65 -33.14 -3.48
N LYS A 177 15.49 -33.08 -2.80
CA LYS A 177 15.37 -32.59 -1.42
C LYS A 177 15.47 -33.81 -0.48
N ALA A 178 16.65 -34.09 0.06
CA ALA A 178 16.81 -34.87 1.30
C ALA A 178 18.19 -34.65 1.96
N THR A 179 18.14 -34.56 3.29
CA THR A 179 19.12 -34.28 4.37
C THR A 179 20.56 -34.83 4.26
N PRO A 180 21.58 -34.15 4.84
CA PRO A 180 22.85 -34.78 5.22
C PRO A 180 23.00 -34.99 6.76
N PRO A 181 23.88 -35.92 7.20
CA PRO A 181 24.05 -36.28 8.60
C PRO A 181 25.06 -35.42 9.37
N LYS A 182 24.89 -35.44 10.70
CA LYS A 182 25.65 -34.73 11.74
C LYS A 182 27.14 -35.12 11.82
N LYS A 183 28.01 -34.15 12.13
CA LYS A 183 29.07 -34.28 13.16
C LYS A 183 29.51 -32.90 13.73
N ALA A 184 29.84 -32.91 15.01
CA ALA A 184 29.95 -31.83 15.99
C ALA A 184 31.07 -30.78 15.78
N LYS A 185 30.81 -29.53 16.18
CA LYS A 185 31.51 -28.86 17.31
C LYS A 185 30.73 -27.63 17.79
N LYS A 186 30.86 -27.40 19.09
CA LYS A 186 30.02 -26.62 20.00
C LYS A 186 30.68 -25.27 20.27
N GLU A 187 30.06 -24.18 19.82
CA GLU A 187 30.20 -22.84 20.41
C GLU A 187 28.82 -22.20 20.44
N ASN A 188 28.28 -22.03 21.64
CA ASN A 188 27.01 -21.37 21.90
C ASN A 188 27.16 -19.88 21.60
N LYS A 189 26.62 -19.45 20.46
CA LYS A 189 26.12 -18.10 20.28
C LYS A 189 24.66 -18.28 19.89
N ASP A 190 23.76 -18.02 20.85
CA ASP A 190 22.32 -18.01 20.62
C ASP A 190 21.98 -16.84 19.68
N SER A 191 22.28 -16.97 18.39
CA SER A 191 21.62 -16.17 17.37
C SER A 191 20.27 -16.82 17.10
N ALA A 192 19.24 -16.26 17.74
CA ALA A 192 17.85 -16.60 17.44
C ALA A 192 17.67 -16.51 15.91
N THR A 193 17.64 -17.66 15.25
CA THR A 193 17.51 -17.72 13.79
C THR A 193 16.11 -17.26 13.48
N LYS A 194 15.96 -16.01 13.03
CA LYS A 194 14.67 -15.38 12.69
C LYS A 194 13.88 -16.35 11.82
N ARG A 195 12.76 -16.84 12.34
CA ARG A 195 11.89 -17.78 11.64
C ARG A 195 11.26 -17.04 10.47
N SER A 196 11.83 -17.20 9.28
CA SER A 196 11.29 -16.61 8.06
C SER A 196 9.96 -17.30 7.74
N LEU A 197 8.85 -16.59 7.93
CA LEU A 197 7.54 -17.03 7.44
C LEU A 197 7.59 -16.92 5.91
N SER A 198 7.66 -18.04 5.21
CA SER A 198 7.74 -17.99 3.75
C SER A 198 6.38 -17.56 3.19
N PHE A 199 6.33 -16.36 2.61
CA PHE A 199 5.11 -15.76 2.05
C PHE A 199 4.33 -16.70 1.11
N LEU A 200 5.02 -17.60 0.41
CA LEU A 200 4.42 -18.55 -0.53
C LEU A 200 3.69 -19.72 0.15
N GLU A 201 3.98 -20.04 1.41
CA GLU A 201 3.23 -21.05 2.17
C GLU A 201 1.82 -20.55 2.53
N ASP A 202 1.57 -19.24 2.57
CA ASP A 202 0.23 -18.67 2.77
C ASP A 202 -0.74 -19.00 1.61
N HIS A 203 -0.24 -19.21 0.37
CA HIS A 203 -1.09 -19.65 -0.74
C HIS A 203 -1.58 -21.10 -0.57
N LEU A 204 -0.89 -21.91 0.23
CA LEU A 204 -1.34 -23.28 0.57
C LEU A 204 -2.42 -23.27 1.67
N LEU A 205 -2.61 -22.15 2.36
CA LEU A 205 -3.67 -21.94 3.36
C LEU A 205 -4.99 -21.45 2.75
N GLU A 206 -5.07 -21.30 1.43
CA GLU A 206 -6.32 -20.99 0.71
C GLU A 206 -7.27 -22.21 0.62
N SER A 207 -6.88 -23.38 1.14
CA SER A 207 -7.82 -24.47 1.36
C SER A 207 -8.85 -24.07 2.44
N ASP A 208 -10.05 -23.78 1.97
CA ASP A 208 -11.19 -23.13 2.66
C ASP A 208 -11.74 -23.92 3.89
N ASP A 209 -11.11 -25.03 4.25
CA ASP A 209 -11.62 -26.00 5.23
C ASP A 209 -11.00 -25.90 6.63
N SER A 210 -9.95 -25.09 6.84
CA SER A 210 -9.35 -24.94 8.17
C SER A 210 -10.16 -23.98 9.06
N LYS A 211 -11.26 -24.49 9.62
CA LYS A 211 -12.07 -23.85 10.67
C LYS A 211 -11.24 -23.65 11.94
N GLY A 212 -10.55 -22.53 12.09
CA GLY A 212 -9.84 -22.25 13.34
C GLY A 212 -9.31 -20.83 13.49
N TYR A 213 -9.33 -20.32 14.72
CA TYR A 213 -8.70 -19.04 15.12
C TYR A 213 -7.21 -18.97 14.71
N LYS A 214 -6.54 -20.12 14.61
CA LYS A 214 -5.13 -20.21 14.21
C LYS A 214 -4.86 -19.74 12.77
N SER A 215 -5.80 -19.86 11.84
CA SER A 215 -5.53 -19.56 10.42
C SER A 215 -5.45 -18.07 10.13
N TRP A 216 -6.40 -17.27 10.62
CA TRP A 216 -6.39 -15.82 10.37
C TRP A 216 -5.24 -15.13 11.11
N TRP A 217 -4.86 -15.61 12.29
CA TRP A 217 -3.77 -15.02 13.06
C TRP A 217 -2.42 -15.17 12.34
N LEU A 218 -2.15 -16.32 11.71
CA LEU A 218 -0.95 -16.51 10.88
C LEU A 218 -0.89 -15.48 9.74
N ARG A 219 -2.01 -15.23 9.07
CA ARG A 219 -2.10 -14.21 8.00
C ARG A 219 -2.00 -12.78 8.54
N ALA A 220 -2.45 -12.53 9.77
CA ALA A 220 -2.21 -11.26 10.45
C ALA A 220 -0.72 -11.07 10.77
N LEU A 221 0.02 -12.14 11.12
CA LEU A 221 1.47 -12.07 11.32
C LEU A 221 2.22 -11.75 10.04
N THR A 222 1.78 -12.25 8.86
CA THR A 222 2.41 -11.85 7.59
C THR A 222 2.12 -10.39 7.23
N PHE A 223 0.96 -9.86 7.61
CA PHE A 223 0.70 -8.41 7.57
C PHE A 223 1.65 -7.63 8.49
N TYR A 224 1.82 -8.03 9.76
CA TYR A 224 2.73 -7.32 10.67
C TYR A 224 4.19 -7.44 10.26
N ASP A 225 4.60 -8.56 9.67
CA ASP A 225 5.96 -8.71 9.14
C ASP A 225 6.18 -7.74 7.97
N PHE A 226 5.23 -7.61 7.05
CA PHE A 226 5.28 -6.55 6.02
C PHE A 226 5.39 -5.15 6.64
N VAL A 227 4.56 -4.83 7.64
CA VAL A 227 4.58 -3.54 8.33
C VAL A 227 5.95 -3.28 8.97
N TYR A 228 6.50 -4.26 9.69
CA TYR A 228 7.83 -4.18 10.28
C TYR A 228 8.90 -3.96 9.20
N GLN A 229 8.94 -4.80 8.17
CA GLN A 229 9.96 -4.73 7.13
C GLN A 229 9.90 -3.40 6.37
N ARG A 230 8.70 -2.91 6.05
CA ARG A 230 8.56 -1.65 5.33
C ARG A 230 8.92 -0.44 6.20
N HIS A 231 8.60 -0.46 7.49
CA HIS A 231 9.00 0.63 8.38
C HIS A 231 10.48 0.59 8.72
N ALA A 232 11.05 -0.61 8.93
CA ALA A 232 12.48 -0.82 9.09
C ALA A 232 13.26 -0.29 7.88
N MET A 233 12.73 -0.43 6.66
CA MET A 233 13.34 0.16 5.47
C MET A 233 13.48 1.68 5.57
N TRP A 234 12.42 2.37 6.01
CA TRP A 234 12.47 3.82 6.23
C TRP A 234 13.48 4.17 7.34
N HIS A 235 13.40 3.48 8.48
CA HIS A 235 14.28 3.71 9.63
C HIS A 235 15.76 3.48 9.31
N SER A 236 16.08 2.46 8.52
CA SER A 236 17.45 2.17 8.07
C SER A 236 18.02 3.29 7.21
N TYR A 237 17.22 3.88 6.30
CA TYR A 237 17.68 5.00 5.49
C TYR A 237 17.94 6.27 6.30
N THR A 238 17.34 6.41 7.49
CA THR A 238 17.63 7.52 8.40
C THR A 238 18.91 7.31 9.19
N TYR A 239 19.26 6.05 9.51
CA TYR A 239 20.43 5.71 10.34
C TYR A 239 21.72 5.53 9.56
N THR A 240 21.65 4.86 8.41
CA THR A 240 22.84 4.40 7.68
C THR A 240 22.66 4.54 6.17
N PRO A 241 23.74 4.84 5.42
CA PRO A 241 23.72 4.75 3.97
C PRO A 241 23.64 3.30 3.47
N ASP A 242 23.81 2.32 4.37
CA ASP A 242 23.78 0.90 4.03
C ASP A 242 22.42 0.45 3.52
N LEU A 243 22.45 -0.60 2.69
CA LEU A 243 21.25 -1.24 2.19
C LEU A 243 20.42 -1.78 3.36
N PRO A 244 19.12 -1.42 3.46
CA PRO A 244 18.27 -1.88 4.54
C PRO A 244 18.16 -3.41 4.51
N ASN A 245 18.31 -4.04 5.68
CA ASN A 245 18.15 -5.49 5.83
C ASN A 245 16.66 -5.87 5.88
N VAL A 246 15.99 -5.73 4.74
CA VAL A 246 14.56 -5.97 4.52
C VAL A 246 14.37 -6.82 3.27
N ASP A 247 13.14 -7.26 3.02
CA ASP A 247 12.79 -7.97 1.80
C ASP A 247 13.24 -7.21 0.54
N PRO A 248 14.04 -7.80 -0.37
CA PRO A 248 14.49 -7.15 -1.60
C PRO A 248 13.38 -6.66 -2.52
N ALA A 249 12.15 -7.17 -2.38
CA ALA A 249 10.99 -6.64 -3.07
C ALA A 249 10.71 -5.18 -2.69
N LEU A 250 10.89 -4.81 -1.42
CA LEU A 250 10.59 -3.47 -0.91
C LEU A 250 11.59 -2.42 -1.39
N THR A 251 12.83 -2.81 -1.66
CA THR A 251 13.87 -1.92 -2.21
C THR A 251 13.79 -1.79 -3.74
N LYS A 252 13.27 -2.81 -4.43
CA LYS A 252 13.15 -2.85 -5.89
C LYS A 252 11.90 -2.17 -6.43
N PHE A 253 10.78 -2.23 -5.70
CA PHE A 253 9.47 -1.77 -6.18
C PHE A 253 8.96 -0.59 -5.35
N ALA A 254 8.18 0.27 -6.01
CA ALA A 254 7.61 1.45 -5.37
C ALA A 254 6.58 1.02 -4.31
N THR A 255 6.81 1.45 -3.07
CA THR A 255 5.92 1.24 -1.92
C THR A 255 5.89 2.51 -1.07
N TRP A 256 4.83 2.71 -0.30
CA TRP A 256 4.65 3.86 0.59
C TRP A 256 5.10 3.58 2.02
N ASN A 257 5.29 4.65 2.81
CA ASN A 257 5.69 4.51 4.19
C ASN A 257 4.52 3.96 5.04
N ILE A 258 4.82 3.35 6.18
CA ILE A 258 3.77 2.81 7.07
C ILE A 258 3.01 3.93 7.77
N TYR A 259 3.74 4.91 8.28
CA TYR A 259 3.18 6.15 8.81
C TYR A 259 2.95 7.10 7.64
N ARG A 260 1.68 7.47 7.43
CA ARG A 260 1.30 8.32 6.30
C ARG A 260 1.94 9.71 6.39
N GLU A 261 2.18 10.18 7.60
CA GLU A 261 2.88 11.43 7.91
C GLU A 261 4.33 11.48 7.41
N LEU A 262 4.93 10.31 7.18
CA LEU A 262 6.26 10.17 6.60
C LEU A 262 6.21 10.10 5.07
N ASP A 263 5.04 10.01 4.45
CA ASP A 263 4.96 10.05 2.99
C ASP A 263 5.44 11.40 2.47
N ARG A 264 6.27 11.37 1.44
CA ARG A 264 6.84 12.59 0.83
C ARG A 264 5.79 13.56 0.34
N THR A 265 4.65 13.07 -0.15
CA THR A 265 3.53 13.93 -0.57
C THR A 265 2.89 14.64 0.62
N THR A 266 2.75 13.96 1.76
CA THR A 266 2.27 14.56 3.01
C THR A 266 3.27 15.58 3.56
N ALA A 267 4.56 15.25 3.55
CA ALA A 267 5.62 16.17 3.98
C ALA A 267 5.65 17.45 3.13
N TYR A 268 5.51 17.32 1.80
CA TYR A 268 5.45 18.45 0.88
C TYR A 268 4.28 19.39 1.19
N LEU A 269 3.07 18.84 1.33
CA LEU A 269 1.90 19.64 1.72
C LEU A 269 2.10 20.32 3.07
N ARG A 270 2.57 19.58 4.09
CA ARG A 270 2.82 20.12 5.42
C ARG A 270 3.80 21.29 5.38
N LYS A 271 4.88 21.17 4.62
CA LYS A 271 5.85 22.26 4.40
C LYS A 271 5.22 23.48 3.74
N SER A 272 4.42 23.30 2.69
CA SER A 272 3.73 24.42 2.03
C SER A 272 2.79 25.13 3.01
N VAL A 273 2.04 24.38 3.82
CA VAL A 273 1.15 24.94 4.84
C VAL A 273 1.93 25.67 5.94
N LEU A 274 3.05 25.12 6.42
CA LEU A 274 3.87 25.78 7.44
C LEU A 274 4.48 27.10 6.94
N ARG A 275 4.99 27.12 5.71
CA ARG A 275 5.49 28.37 5.07
C ARG A 275 4.37 29.39 4.91
N TRP A 276 3.18 28.95 4.48
CA TRP A 276 2.01 29.81 4.41
C TRP A 276 1.62 30.36 5.79
N GLN A 277 1.55 29.51 6.82
CA GLN A 277 1.20 29.90 8.19
C GLN A 277 2.16 30.97 8.72
N LYS A 278 3.48 30.78 8.54
CA LYS A 278 4.52 31.75 8.93
C LYS A 278 4.32 33.10 8.24
N ALA A 279 4.00 33.10 6.94
CA ALA A 279 3.73 34.32 6.18
C ALA A 279 2.44 35.05 6.62
N HIS A 280 1.54 34.38 7.35
CA HIS A 280 0.26 34.92 7.81
C HIS A 280 0.19 35.07 9.33
N GLN A 281 1.33 35.41 9.96
CA GLN A 281 1.42 35.68 11.41
C GLN A 281 0.91 34.51 12.26
N ASP A 282 1.29 33.30 11.89
CA ASP A 282 0.91 32.05 12.54
C ASP A 282 -0.59 31.73 12.58
N ARG A 283 -1.42 32.45 11.83
CA ARG A 283 -2.86 32.16 11.73
C ARG A 283 -3.08 30.89 10.91
N ARG A 284 -3.84 29.95 11.46
CA ARG A 284 -4.31 28.76 10.74
C ARG A 284 -5.74 28.99 10.28
N SER A 285 -5.96 29.03 8.97
CA SER A 285 -7.29 29.11 8.38
C SER A 285 -7.68 27.75 7.83
N LEU A 286 -8.69 27.11 8.43
CA LEU A 286 -9.25 25.86 7.89
C LEU A 286 -9.63 26.01 6.42
N ARG A 287 -10.20 27.16 6.04
CA ARG A 287 -10.58 27.48 4.65
C ARG A 287 -9.41 27.35 3.69
N GLU A 288 -8.28 27.98 4.03
CA GLU A 288 -7.12 28.03 3.14
C GLU A 288 -6.37 26.70 3.12
N ILE A 289 -6.23 26.05 4.29
CA ILE A 289 -5.59 24.74 4.39
C ILE A 289 -6.41 23.67 3.63
N LEU A 290 -7.74 23.73 3.71
CA LEU A 290 -8.64 22.86 2.95
C LEU A 290 -8.45 23.05 1.44
N TRP A 291 -8.40 24.31 0.98
CA TRP A 291 -8.09 24.63 -0.41
C TRP A 291 -6.75 24.03 -0.85
N MET A 292 -5.67 24.31 -0.12
CA MET A 292 -4.33 23.81 -0.44
C MET A 292 -4.28 22.28 -0.50
N ALA A 293 -4.93 21.60 0.46
CA ALA A 293 -5.00 20.14 0.50
C ALA A 293 -5.77 19.57 -0.70
N VAL A 294 -6.91 20.16 -1.08
CA VAL A 294 -7.70 19.70 -2.23
C VAL A 294 -6.95 19.90 -3.55
N VAL A 295 -6.40 21.10 -3.78
CA VAL A 295 -5.60 21.38 -4.99
C VAL A 295 -4.45 20.38 -5.10
N PHE A 296 -3.72 20.16 -4.01
CA PHE A 296 -2.57 19.25 -4.03
C PHE A 296 -2.98 17.79 -4.22
N ARG A 297 -3.94 17.26 -3.44
CA ARG A 297 -4.33 15.85 -3.49
C ARG A 297 -5.13 15.46 -4.72
N PHE A 298 -5.80 16.41 -5.36
CA PHE A 298 -6.50 16.14 -6.61
C PHE A 298 -5.51 16.00 -7.78
N CYS A 299 -4.36 16.68 -7.75
CA CYS A 299 -3.25 16.46 -8.69
C CYS A 299 -2.35 15.29 -8.30
N ASN A 300 -2.06 15.15 -7.00
CA ASN A 300 -1.24 14.13 -6.35
C ASN A 300 0.18 13.94 -6.96
N LYS A 301 0.77 15.00 -7.53
CA LYS A 301 2.12 14.97 -8.14
C LYS A 301 2.96 16.17 -7.70
N ILE A 302 4.03 15.91 -6.94
CA ILE A 302 4.89 16.96 -6.37
C ILE A 302 5.60 17.75 -7.46
N GLU A 303 6.10 17.07 -8.49
CA GLU A 303 6.87 17.65 -9.60
C GLU A 303 6.09 18.76 -10.31
N THR A 304 4.78 18.56 -10.49
CA THR A 304 3.87 19.56 -11.07
C THR A 304 3.86 20.84 -10.25
N PHE A 305 3.88 20.74 -8.93
CA PHE A 305 3.92 21.91 -8.06
C PHE A 305 5.28 22.61 -8.07
N TYR A 306 6.40 21.90 -8.26
CA TYR A 306 7.68 22.57 -8.53
C TYR A 306 7.63 23.37 -9.85
N ASP A 307 7.11 22.77 -10.93
CA ASP A 307 7.02 23.42 -12.24
C ASP A 307 6.13 24.68 -12.26
N VAL A 308 5.13 24.75 -11.38
CA VAL A 308 4.16 25.87 -11.29
C VAL A 308 4.33 26.76 -10.05
N GLN A 309 5.50 26.69 -9.40
CA GLN A 309 5.90 27.57 -8.28
C GLN A 309 5.08 27.39 -6.99
N GLY A 310 4.80 26.14 -6.63
CA GLY A 310 4.15 25.75 -5.38
C GLY A 310 2.64 25.58 -5.47
N ILE A 311 2.05 25.15 -4.34
CA ILE A 311 0.60 25.05 -4.17
C ILE A 311 0.03 26.48 -4.06
N PRO A 312 -0.93 26.86 -4.92
CA PRO A 312 -1.46 28.22 -4.91
C PRO A 312 -2.36 28.47 -3.71
N LYS A 313 -2.36 29.71 -3.25
CA LYS A 313 -3.43 30.20 -2.39
C LYS A 313 -4.75 30.34 -3.15
N SER A 314 -5.85 30.49 -2.42
CA SER A 314 -7.18 30.65 -3.02
C SER A 314 -7.29 31.91 -3.89
N ASP A 315 -6.63 33.01 -3.51
CA ASP A 315 -6.55 34.26 -4.29
C ASP A 315 -5.54 34.22 -5.45
N GLU A 316 -4.59 33.28 -5.41
CA GLU A 316 -3.57 33.07 -6.44
C GLU A 316 -4.02 32.09 -7.55
N PHE A 317 -5.23 31.51 -7.44
CA PHE A 317 -5.70 30.46 -8.35
C PHE A 317 -5.67 30.86 -9.82
N LYS A 318 -6.04 32.11 -10.16
CA LYS A 318 -6.02 32.60 -11.54
C LYS A 318 -4.61 32.58 -12.14
N ALA A 319 -3.60 32.95 -11.36
CA ALA A 319 -2.21 32.92 -11.79
C ALA A 319 -1.71 31.48 -11.95
N PHE A 320 -2.08 30.60 -11.01
CA PHE A 320 -1.79 29.16 -11.10
C PHE A 320 -2.41 28.50 -12.33
N LYS A 321 -3.70 28.75 -12.61
CA LYS A 321 -4.40 28.27 -13.81
C LYS A 321 -3.64 28.63 -15.07
N LYS A 322 -3.18 29.88 -15.20
CA LYS A 322 -2.35 30.32 -16.34
C LYS A 322 -1.02 29.56 -16.42
N ARG A 323 -0.30 29.39 -15.30
CA ARG A 323 0.98 28.65 -15.26
C ARG A 323 0.78 27.18 -15.66
N LEU A 324 -0.23 26.52 -15.11
CA LEU A 324 -0.54 25.12 -15.41
C LEU A 324 -0.97 24.91 -16.87
N SER A 325 -1.85 25.76 -17.43
CA SER A 325 -2.20 25.71 -18.85
C SER A 325 -1.00 25.96 -19.77
N SER A 326 0.01 26.70 -19.30
CA SER A 326 1.25 26.92 -20.05
C SER A 326 2.17 25.70 -19.98
N LEU A 327 2.11 24.92 -18.90
CA LEU A 327 2.82 23.65 -18.73
C LEU A 327 2.25 22.55 -19.63
N VAL A 328 0.93 22.48 -19.79
CA VAL A 328 0.24 21.52 -20.70
C VAL A 328 0.68 21.67 -22.16
N LYS A 329 1.08 22.88 -22.57
CA LYS A 329 1.64 23.10 -23.92
C LYS A 329 3.02 22.47 -24.12
N LYS A 330 3.71 22.12 -23.04
CA LYS A 330 5.09 21.61 -23.04
C LYS A 330 5.17 20.13 -22.66
N LYS A 331 4.22 19.63 -21.86
CA LYS A 331 4.22 18.27 -21.32
C LYS A 331 2.84 17.62 -21.51
N PRO A 332 2.78 16.30 -21.77
CA PRO A 332 1.51 15.58 -21.83
C PRO A 332 0.82 15.56 -20.45
N ASN A 333 -0.51 15.39 -20.43
CA ASN A 333 -1.29 15.38 -19.18
C ASN A 333 -0.83 14.29 -18.19
N THR A 334 -0.40 13.13 -18.68
CA THR A 334 0.12 12.01 -17.88
C THR A 334 1.40 12.37 -17.11
N GLU A 335 2.13 13.38 -17.58
CA GLU A 335 3.29 13.92 -16.87
C GLU A 335 2.92 15.01 -15.86
N ILE A 336 1.70 15.54 -15.88
CA ILE A 336 1.26 16.66 -15.04
C ILE A 336 0.35 16.17 -13.89
N LEU A 337 -0.52 15.21 -14.16
CA LEU A 337 -1.44 14.68 -13.15
C LEU A 337 -1.00 13.26 -12.77
N ALA A 338 -1.09 12.91 -11.49
CA ALA A 338 -0.83 11.55 -11.05
C ALA A 338 -2.10 10.71 -11.02
N GLY A 339 -1.92 9.41 -11.27
CA GLY A 339 -2.98 8.40 -11.19
C GLY A 339 -3.53 8.00 -12.56
N ASP A 340 -4.15 6.82 -12.58
CA ASP A 340 -4.76 6.20 -13.76
C ASP A 340 -6.20 6.70 -13.96
N ARG A 341 -6.40 8.01 -13.86
CA ARG A 341 -7.72 8.63 -14.07
C ARG A 341 -7.79 9.17 -15.49
N ASP A 342 -8.94 9.01 -16.14
CA ASP A 342 -9.31 9.71 -17.37
C ASP A 342 -9.56 11.21 -17.11
N MET A 343 -8.66 11.86 -16.37
CA MET A 343 -8.72 13.26 -15.98
C MET A 343 -7.64 14.02 -16.73
N ASN A 344 -8.05 15.00 -17.53
CA ASN A 344 -7.15 15.97 -18.14
C ASN A 344 -7.04 17.24 -17.30
N VAL A 345 -6.07 18.10 -17.64
CA VAL A 345 -5.82 19.35 -16.89
C VAL A 345 -7.00 20.32 -16.95
N ASP A 346 -7.76 20.35 -18.05
CA ASP A 346 -8.93 21.22 -18.15
C ASP A 346 -10.04 20.80 -17.17
N THR A 347 -10.32 19.51 -17.07
CA THR A 347 -11.29 18.94 -16.11
C THR A 347 -10.82 19.17 -14.68
N TYR A 348 -9.53 19.00 -14.41
CA TYR A 348 -8.91 19.29 -13.12
C TYR A 348 -9.09 20.76 -12.74
N LEU A 349 -8.77 21.69 -13.64
CA LEU A 349 -8.89 23.12 -13.40
C LEU A 349 -10.34 23.56 -13.22
N GLN A 350 -11.27 23.04 -14.02
CA GLN A 350 -12.70 23.34 -13.88
C GLN A 350 -13.22 22.87 -12.52
N THR A 351 -12.89 21.64 -12.11
CA THR A 351 -13.31 21.11 -10.81
C THR A 351 -12.77 21.95 -9.64
N LEU A 352 -11.53 22.45 -9.75
CA LEU A 352 -10.94 23.33 -8.73
C LEU A 352 -11.59 24.72 -8.72
N GLU A 353 -11.96 25.26 -9.87
CA GLU A 353 -12.71 26.53 -9.96
C GLU A 353 -14.08 26.39 -9.29
N ASP A 354 -14.82 25.32 -9.61
CA ASP A 354 -16.09 25.01 -8.96
C ASP A 354 -15.91 24.80 -7.44
N PHE A 355 -14.81 24.18 -7.01
CA PHE A 355 -14.52 23.97 -5.60
C PHE A 355 -14.18 25.29 -4.89
N LEU A 356 -13.44 26.19 -5.56
CA LEU A 356 -13.11 27.52 -5.06
C LEU A 356 -14.39 28.34 -4.83
N ASP A 357 -15.31 28.30 -5.78
CA ASP A 357 -16.61 28.98 -5.70
C ASP A 357 -17.48 28.48 -4.54
N ASN A 358 -17.30 27.21 -4.13
CA ASN A 358 -18.03 26.57 -3.02
C ASN A 358 -17.19 26.45 -1.74
N LEU A 359 -15.98 27.01 -1.70
CA LEU A 359 -15.00 26.75 -0.65
C LEU A 359 -15.51 27.14 0.74
N ASP A 360 -16.20 28.28 0.86
CA ASP A 360 -16.76 28.76 2.13
C ASP A 360 -17.87 27.84 2.66
N GLN A 361 -18.72 27.33 1.77
CA GLN A 361 -19.77 26.37 2.13
C GLN A 361 -19.16 25.04 2.58
N CYS A 362 -18.18 24.51 1.82
CA CYS A 362 -17.46 23.30 2.18
C CYS A 362 -16.74 23.44 3.53
N THR A 363 -16.06 24.57 3.74
CA THR A 363 -15.39 24.89 5.01
C THR A 363 -16.37 24.90 6.18
N SER A 364 -17.53 25.55 6.00
CA SER A 364 -18.56 25.63 7.03
C SER A 364 -19.13 24.25 7.38
N LYS A 365 -19.36 23.39 6.37
CA LYS A 365 -19.78 22.00 6.57
C LYS A 365 -18.74 21.21 7.36
N VAL A 366 -17.48 21.21 6.93
CA VAL A 366 -16.37 20.51 7.63
C VAL A 366 -16.26 20.99 9.08
N LYS A 367 -16.37 22.30 9.31
CA LYS A 367 -16.32 22.88 10.67
C LYS A 367 -17.46 22.42 11.58
N SER A 368 -18.63 22.14 11.00
CA SER A 368 -19.82 21.69 11.74
C SER A 368 -19.84 20.18 12.01
N CYS A 369 -18.97 19.41 11.38
CA CYS A 369 -18.88 17.97 11.58
C CYS A 369 -18.28 17.63 12.94
N THR A 370 -18.73 16.51 13.51
CA THR A 370 -18.29 15.99 14.82
C THR A 370 -17.53 14.68 14.71
N THR A 371 -17.55 14.03 13.55
CA THR A 371 -16.85 12.77 13.30
C THR A 371 -16.01 12.83 12.01
N ILE A 372 -14.97 11.99 11.92
CA ILE A 372 -14.14 11.87 10.72
C ILE A 372 -14.99 11.42 9.52
N LYS A 373 -15.98 10.55 9.76
CA LYS A 373 -16.91 10.07 8.74
C LYS A 373 -17.74 11.22 8.14
N GLU A 374 -18.29 12.10 8.96
CA GLU A 374 -19.06 13.26 8.49
C GLU A 374 -18.20 14.21 7.66
N ILE A 375 -16.94 14.43 8.06
CA ILE A 375 -16.00 15.26 7.30
C ILE A 375 -15.72 14.64 5.93
N PHE A 376 -15.47 13.33 5.90
CA PHE A 376 -15.29 12.58 4.66
C PHE A 376 -16.52 12.68 3.74
N GLU A 377 -17.71 12.49 4.28
CA GLU A 377 -18.98 12.59 3.53
C GLU A 377 -19.25 14.02 3.06
N ALA A 378 -18.91 15.05 3.85
CA ALA A 378 -19.04 16.45 3.46
C ALA A 378 -18.19 16.79 2.22
N LEU A 379 -16.95 16.29 2.17
CA LEU A 379 -16.07 16.46 1.01
C LEU A 379 -16.51 15.60 -0.17
N GLN A 380 -16.92 14.35 0.07
CA GLN A 380 -17.40 13.43 -0.96
C GLN A 380 -18.68 13.94 -1.64
N ASN A 381 -19.55 14.65 -0.92
CA ASN A 381 -20.79 15.18 -1.46
C ASN A 381 -20.59 16.42 -2.37
N PHE A 382 -19.38 17.00 -2.43
CA PHE A 382 -19.07 18.07 -3.36
C PHE A 382 -19.25 17.61 -4.82
N ASN A 383 -20.12 18.32 -5.56
CA ASN A 383 -20.43 18.09 -6.97
C ASN A 383 -20.57 16.61 -7.36
N LYS A 384 -21.36 15.85 -6.59
CA LYS A 384 -21.59 14.41 -6.81
C LYS A 384 -20.29 13.59 -6.83
N ASN A 385 -19.39 13.86 -5.88
CA ASN A 385 -18.08 13.20 -5.75
C ASN A 385 -17.11 13.51 -6.89
N ALA A 386 -17.10 14.76 -7.37
CA ALA A 386 -16.20 15.21 -8.44
C ALA A 386 -14.71 15.03 -8.09
N LEU A 387 -14.33 15.13 -6.81
CA LEU A 387 -12.96 14.91 -6.35
C LEU A 387 -12.56 13.42 -6.33
N GLY A 388 -13.56 12.54 -6.18
CA GLY A 388 -13.38 11.11 -5.97
C GLY A 388 -13.06 10.76 -4.50
N SER A 389 -13.58 9.62 -4.06
CA SER A 389 -13.51 9.16 -2.66
C SER A 389 -12.08 9.04 -2.13
N PHE A 390 -11.13 8.60 -2.97
CA PHE A 390 -9.73 8.48 -2.55
C PHE A 390 -9.12 9.85 -2.23
N THR A 391 -9.33 10.85 -3.09
CA THR A 391 -8.83 12.21 -2.87
C THR A 391 -9.47 12.83 -1.64
N CYS A 392 -10.79 12.69 -1.46
CA CYS A 392 -11.46 13.15 -0.24
C CYS A 392 -10.85 12.53 1.01
N TRP A 393 -10.60 11.22 1.03
CA TRP A 393 -9.97 10.56 2.17
C TRP A 393 -8.54 11.06 2.43
N GLN A 394 -7.75 11.28 1.37
CA GLN A 394 -6.41 11.86 1.52
C GLN A 394 -6.46 13.25 2.13
N VAL A 395 -7.41 14.10 1.72
CA VAL A 395 -7.61 15.44 2.30
C VAL A 395 -7.98 15.33 3.77
N VAL A 396 -8.92 14.45 4.16
CA VAL A 396 -9.26 14.23 5.58
C VAL A 396 -8.03 13.84 6.40
N CYS A 397 -7.22 12.91 5.89
CA CYS A 397 -5.99 12.51 6.55
C CYS A 397 -5.00 13.68 6.70
N ASP A 398 -4.90 14.57 5.71
CA ASP A 398 -4.04 15.76 5.82
C ASP A 398 -4.56 16.76 6.85
N LEU A 399 -5.89 16.91 6.98
CA LEU A 399 -6.47 17.78 8.01
C LEU A 399 -6.19 17.23 9.43
N MET A 400 -6.21 15.90 9.61
CA MET A 400 -5.74 15.24 10.84
C MET A 400 -4.26 15.55 11.09
N GLU A 401 -3.41 15.34 10.08
CA GLU A 401 -1.96 15.60 10.18
C GLU A 401 -1.58 17.05 10.47
N LEU A 402 -2.41 17.99 10.04
CA LEU A 402 -2.22 19.42 10.27
C LEU A 402 -2.91 19.92 11.54
N ASN A 403 -3.55 19.01 12.30
CA ASN A 403 -4.26 19.32 13.54
C ASN A 403 -5.19 20.54 13.38
N ILE A 404 -5.98 20.53 12.30
CA ILE A 404 -6.90 21.62 11.94
C ILE A 404 -8.37 21.19 11.97
N LEU A 405 -8.63 19.96 12.38
CA LEU A 405 -9.98 19.45 12.55
C LEU A 405 -10.72 20.18 13.70
N PRO A 406 -12.06 20.19 13.69
CA PRO A 406 -12.84 20.72 14.80
C PRO A 406 -12.49 20.06 16.14
N GLU A 407 -12.56 20.82 17.22
CA GLU A 407 -12.33 20.30 18.57
C GLU A 407 -13.32 19.17 18.89
N GLY A 408 -12.82 18.12 19.57
CA GLY A 408 -13.63 16.97 19.99
C GLY A 408 -13.79 15.86 18.95
N VAL A 409 -13.33 16.05 17.71
CA VAL A 409 -13.31 14.97 16.70
C VAL A 409 -12.31 13.89 17.15
N VAL A 410 -12.80 12.67 17.34
CA VAL A 410 -11.97 11.53 17.77
C VAL A 410 -11.32 10.86 16.58
N GLU A 411 -9.99 10.91 16.52
CA GLU A 411 -9.22 10.18 15.52
C GLU A 411 -9.27 8.67 15.80
N GLY A 412 -9.86 7.88 14.90
CA GLY A 412 -9.87 6.41 14.98
C GLY A 412 -11.25 5.74 15.08
N ASP A 413 -12.33 6.52 14.98
CA ASP A 413 -13.69 6.00 14.86
C ASP A 413 -13.99 5.46 13.44
N PHE A 414 -13.39 6.06 12.41
CA PHE A 414 -13.63 5.80 11.01
C PHE A 414 -12.34 5.79 10.18
N ILE A 415 -12.31 4.94 9.16
CA ILE A 415 -11.37 5.02 8.04
C ILE A 415 -12.08 4.67 6.74
N TRP A 416 -11.77 5.39 5.67
CA TRP A 416 -12.17 4.96 4.33
C TRP A 416 -11.15 3.96 3.77
N MET A 417 -11.63 2.91 3.12
CA MET A 417 -10.79 1.83 2.61
C MET A 417 -10.87 1.71 1.09
N THR A 418 -9.70 1.64 0.46
CA THR A 418 -9.54 1.27 -0.95
C THR A 418 -9.99 -0.17 -1.19
N ALA A 419 -10.21 -0.54 -2.46
CA ALA A 419 -10.47 -1.93 -2.85
C ALA A 419 -9.35 -2.86 -2.35
N ASP A 420 -8.10 -2.45 -2.49
CA ASP A 420 -6.92 -3.20 -2.07
C ASP A 420 -6.84 -3.41 -0.55
N ALA A 421 -7.17 -2.38 0.23
CA ALA A 421 -7.21 -2.51 1.69
C ALA A 421 -8.30 -3.50 2.13
N LYS A 422 -9.47 -3.46 1.49
CA LYS A 422 -10.56 -4.43 1.73
C LYS A 422 -10.13 -5.84 1.34
N GLN A 423 -9.47 -5.99 0.20
CA GLN A 423 -8.96 -7.26 -0.31
C GLN A 423 -7.91 -7.86 0.65
N SER A 424 -7.04 -7.02 1.22
CA SER A 424 -6.10 -7.43 2.29
C SER A 424 -6.83 -7.96 3.53
N LEU A 425 -7.92 -7.30 3.96
CA LEU A 425 -8.71 -7.82 5.09
C LEU A 425 -9.38 -9.15 4.77
N VAL A 426 -9.87 -9.33 3.53
CA VAL A 426 -10.41 -10.62 3.06
C VAL A 426 -9.35 -11.71 3.11
N GLN A 427 -8.12 -11.41 2.73
CA GLN A 427 -7.02 -12.36 2.80
C GLN A 427 -6.65 -12.69 4.25
N ILE A 428 -6.53 -11.69 5.11
CA ILE A 428 -6.15 -11.89 6.52
C ILE A 428 -7.23 -12.69 7.25
N PHE A 429 -8.47 -12.20 7.22
CA PHE A 429 -9.57 -12.72 8.05
C PHE A 429 -10.42 -13.79 7.36
N GLY A 430 -10.32 -13.95 6.04
CA GLY A 430 -11.17 -14.82 5.24
C GLY A 430 -12.51 -14.16 4.87
N GLN A 431 -13.06 -14.55 3.71
CA GLN A 431 -14.29 -13.97 3.14
C GLN A 431 -15.49 -13.99 4.10
N ARG A 432 -15.62 -15.05 4.92
CA ARG A 432 -16.75 -15.20 5.86
C ARG A 432 -16.78 -14.12 6.95
N ARG A 433 -15.59 -13.68 7.40
CA ARG A 433 -15.41 -12.68 8.47
C ARG A 433 -15.28 -11.28 7.91
N ALA A 434 -14.56 -11.12 6.81
CA ALA A 434 -14.28 -9.85 6.15
C ALA A 434 -15.47 -9.38 5.28
N ARG A 435 -16.60 -9.12 5.94
CA ARG A 435 -17.79 -8.57 5.29
C ARG A 435 -17.65 -7.04 5.16
N PRO A 436 -18.31 -6.41 4.17
CA PRO A 436 -18.25 -4.96 3.99
C PRO A 436 -18.57 -4.13 5.25
N SER A 437 -19.54 -4.56 6.06
CA SER A 437 -19.90 -3.90 7.33
C SER A 437 -18.82 -4.02 8.41
N GLU A 438 -17.94 -5.01 8.31
CA GLU A 438 -16.94 -5.35 9.32
C GLU A 438 -15.55 -4.81 9.00
N PHE A 439 -15.32 -4.21 7.84
CA PHE A 439 -13.96 -3.85 7.45
C PHE A 439 -13.28 -2.91 8.46
N VAL A 440 -13.98 -1.86 8.92
CA VAL A 440 -13.45 -0.92 9.92
C VAL A 440 -13.19 -1.61 11.27
N SER A 441 -14.08 -2.51 11.71
CA SER A 441 -13.91 -3.25 12.96
C SER A 441 -12.71 -4.20 12.88
N LEU A 442 -12.50 -4.87 11.75
CA LEU A 442 -11.36 -5.75 11.51
C LEU A 442 -10.02 -5.00 11.45
N ALA A 443 -9.97 -3.84 10.78
CA ALA A 443 -8.77 -2.99 10.82
C ALA A 443 -8.46 -2.50 12.24
N ARG A 444 -9.49 -2.20 13.04
CA ARG A 444 -9.31 -1.85 14.46
C ARG A 444 -8.77 -3.03 15.28
N ILE A 445 -9.15 -4.26 14.97
CA ILE A 445 -8.54 -5.46 15.59
C ILE A 445 -7.04 -5.51 15.26
N LEU A 446 -6.64 -5.28 14.01
CA LEU A 446 -5.22 -5.21 13.64
C LEU A 446 -4.49 -4.06 14.35
N GLN A 447 -5.13 -2.90 14.51
CA GLN A 447 -4.58 -1.79 15.28
C GLN A 447 -4.33 -2.19 16.74
N GLN A 448 -5.33 -2.78 17.40
CA GLN A 448 -5.28 -3.16 18.82
C GLN A 448 -4.28 -4.29 19.08
N ARG A 449 -4.07 -5.17 18.09
CA ARG A 449 -3.21 -6.36 18.21
C ARG A 449 -1.76 -6.14 17.75
N GLN A 450 -1.38 -4.93 17.35
CA GLN A 450 -0.06 -4.65 16.76
C GLN A 450 1.11 -5.05 17.69
N ALA A 451 1.02 -4.75 18.99
CA ALA A 451 2.08 -5.08 19.94
C ALA A 451 2.24 -6.60 20.10
N GLN A 452 1.12 -7.34 20.15
CA GLN A 452 1.13 -8.80 20.18
C GLN A 452 1.66 -9.40 18.88
N GLY A 453 1.33 -8.77 17.73
CA GLY A 453 1.85 -9.14 16.42
C GLY A 453 3.36 -9.06 16.35
N PHE A 454 3.94 -7.90 16.71
CA PHE A 454 5.39 -7.70 16.71
C PHE A 454 6.10 -8.59 17.75
N LYS A 455 5.52 -8.75 18.94
CA LYS A 455 6.03 -9.69 19.96
C LYS A 455 6.05 -11.13 19.44
N ALA A 456 5.01 -11.57 18.74
CA ALA A 456 4.93 -12.91 18.16
C ALA A 456 5.95 -13.14 17.03
N LEU A 457 6.31 -12.08 16.30
CA LEU A 457 7.38 -12.08 15.30
C LEU A 457 8.79 -12.01 15.92
N GLN A 458 8.90 -11.82 17.24
CA GLN A 458 10.16 -11.61 17.96
C GLN A 458 10.95 -10.41 17.42
N VAL A 459 10.25 -9.32 17.10
CA VAL A 459 10.85 -8.06 16.65
C VAL A 459 10.43 -6.92 17.57
N GLU A 460 11.34 -5.98 17.77
CA GLU A 460 11.04 -4.67 18.34
C GLU A 460 10.67 -3.73 17.19
N PHE A 461 9.43 -3.24 17.18
CA PHE A 461 8.98 -2.33 16.14
C PHE A 461 9.42 -0.90 16.51
N PRO A 462 10.23 -0.22 15.68
CA PRO A 462 10.69 1.14 15.99
C PRO A 462 9.51 2.10 15.80
N TYR A 463 8.76 2.42 16.85
CA TYR A 463 7.63 3.34 16.73
C TYR A 463 8.12 4.74 16.36
N PHE A 464 7.50 5.37 15.35
CA PHE A 464 7.84 6.73 14.97
C PHE A 464 7.36 7.68 16.06
N MET A 465 8.27 8.46 16.64
CA MET A 465 7.98 9.38 17.76
C MET A 465 7.26 8.70 18.93
N ASP A 466 7.59 7.43 19.21
CA ASP A 466 6.96 6.59 20.24
C ASP A 466 5.43 6.41 20.07
N GLN A 467 4.89 6.70 18.88
CA GLN A 467 3.47 6.57 18.60
C GLN A 467 3.13 5.22 17.98
N LYS A 468 2.16 4.53 18.57
CA LYS A 468 1.57 3.33 17.98
C LYS A 468 0.86 3.66 16.66
N LEU A 469 0.76 2.67 15.79
CA LEU A 469 -0.01 2.79 14.55
C LEU A 469 -1.47 3.11 14.88
N ASN A 470 -1.95 4.26 14.42
CA ASN A 470 -3.36 4.63 14.49
C ASN A 470 -4.17 3.91 13.39
N LEU A 471 -5.50 4.04 13.43
CA LEU A 471 -6.37 3.33 12.49
C LEU A 471 -6.12 3.76 11.03
N LYS A 472 -5.80 5.05 10.81
CA LYS A 472 -5.41 5.59 9.50
C LYS A 472 -4.14 4.91 8.96
N ASN A 473 -3.12 4.75 9.80
CA ASN A 473 -1.87 4.06 9.44
C ASN A 473 -2.13 2.57 9.15
N ILE A 474 -3.04 1.90 9.88
CA ILE A 474 -3.45 0.53 9.56
C ILE A 474 -4.16 0.46 8.20
N GLY A 475 -5.09 1.37 7.90
CA GLY A 475 -5.76 1.44 6.60
C GLY A 475 -4.76 1.66 5.45
N HIS A 476 -3.79 2.55 5.65
CA HIS A 476 -2.72 2.83 4.70
C HIS A 476 -1.78 1.62 4.49
N ALA A 477 -1.40 0.95 5.57
CA ALA A 477 -0.60 -0.26 5.54
C ALA A 477 -1.34 -1.44 4.86
N LEU A 478 -2.65 -1.58 5.06
CA LEU A 478 -3.46 -2.62 4.39
C LEU A 478 -3.46 -2.43 2.87
N HIS A 479 -3.58 -1.19 2.39
CA HIS A 479 -3.40 -0.93 0.96
C HIS A 479 -2.00 -1.36 0.49
N GLY A 480 -0.97 -1.03 1.26
CA GLY A 480 0.43 -1.38 0.96
C GLY A 480 0.71 -2.87 0.95
N TYR A 481 0.05 -3.58 1.85
CA TYR A 481 0.18 -5.02 1.97
C TYR A 481 -0.34 -5.71 0.71
N GLN A 482 -1.50 -5.32 0.18
CA GLN A 482 -1.99 -5.87 -1.10
C GLN A 482 -0.97 -5.66 -2.24
N LEU A 483 -0.42 -4.45 -2.39
CA LEU A 483 0.60 -4.20 -3.41
C LEU A 483 1.85 -5.05 -3.20
N TYR A 484 2.30 -5.22 -1.95
CA TYR A 484 3.43 -6.10 -1.63
C TYR A 484 3.13 -7.55 -1.99
N ARG A 485 1.91 -8.05 -1.76
CA ARG A 485 1.49 -9.38 -2.21
C ARG A 485 1.54 -9.49 -3.73
N ASP A 486 1.05 -8.49 -4.44
CA ASP A 486 1.05 -8.46 -5.91
C ASP A 486 2.48 -8.45 -6.46
N ILE A 487 3.40 -7.71 -5.85
CA ILE A 487 4.84 -7.76 -6.14
C ILE A 487 5.39 -9.18 -5.93
N LYS A 488 5.02 -9.84 -4.83
CA LYS A 488 5.47 -11.20 -4.55
C LYS A 488 4.93 -12.20 -5.56
N LEU A 489 3.69 -12.06 -6.00
CA LEU A 489 3.15 -12.87 -7.09
C LEU A 489 3.86 -12.61 -8.40
N TYR A 490 4.18 -11.35 -8.68
CA TYR A 490 4.90 -10.94 -9.89
C TYR A 490 6.31 -11.55 -9.94
N GLN A 491 7.06 -11.48 -8.83
CA GLN A 491 8.38 -12.11 -8.73
C GLN A 491 8.37 -13.63 -8.92
N ASN A 492 7.22 -14.28 -8.71
CA ASN A 492 7.05 -15.72 -8.84
C ASN A 492 6.32 -16.13 -10.13
N ASN A 493 6.15 -15.22 -11.10
CA ASN A 493 5.40 -15.45 -12.34
C ASN A 493 3.96 -15.95 -12.11
N ARG A 494 3.31 -15.48 -11.05
CA ARG A 494 1.92 -15.80 -10.67
C ARG A 494 0.99 -14.58 -10.64
N PHE A 495 1.47 -13.43 -11.10
CA PHE A 495 0.68 -12.21 -11.12
C PHE A 495 -0.32 -12.21 -12.28
N VAL A 496 -1.58 -11.90 -11.98
CA VAL A 496 -2.71 -11.89 -12.94
C VAL A 496 -3.23 -10.47 -13.18
N GLY A 497 -2.56 -9.44 -12.65
CA GLY A 497 -2.96 -8.05 -12.86
C GLY A 497 -2.53 -7.52 -14.24
N ALA A 498 -3.26 -6.51 -14.72
CA ALA A 498 -3.02 -5.91 -16.04
C ALA A 498 -1.71 -5.12 -16.13
N THR A 499 -1.21 -4.59 -15.00
CA THR A 499 -0.03 -3.71 -14.98
C THR A 499 0.99 -4.22 -13.98
N ALA A 500 2.25 -4.35 -14.42
CA ALA A 500 3.35 -4.74 -13.56
C ALA A 500 3.56 -3.70 -12.44
N PRO A 501 3.96 -4.12 -11.22
CA PRO A 501 4.26 -3.19 -10.14
C PRO A 501 5.35 -2.19 -10.54
N GLY A 502 5.14 -0.91 -10.21
CA GLY A 502 6.09 0.16 -10.49
C GLY A 502 7.43 -0.09 -9.81
N LYS A 503 8.54 0.16 -10.53
CA LYS A 503 9.88 0.12 -9.95
C LYS A 503 10.07 1.28 -8.99
N TYR A 504 10.83 1.05 -7.92
CA TYR A 504 11.23 2.12 -7.03
C TYR A 504 12.15 3.09 -7.77
N VAL A 505 11.85 4.38 -7.65
CA VAL A 505 12.71 5.46 -8.14
C VAL A 505 12.87 6.41 -6.97
N SER A 506 14.11 6.57 -6.50
CA SER A 506 14.39 7.55 -5.46
C SER A 506 14.04 8.93 -5.99
N ARG A 507 13.30 9.70 -5.18
CA ARG A 507 13.03 11.11 -5.45
C ARG A 507 13.86 12.03 -4.56
N SER A 508 14.92 11.51 -3.91
CA SER A 508 15.71 12.27 -2.91
C SER A 508 16.21 13.61 -3.46
N VAL A 509 16.50 13.64 -4.77
CA VAL A 509 16.85 14.86 -5.54
C VAL A 509 15.90 16.04 -5.35
N LEU A 510 14.63 15.81 -4.99
CA LEU A 510 13.69 16.89 -4.71
C LEU A 510 14.03 17.68 -3.44
N ASN A 511 14.85 17.11 -2.54
CA ASN A 511 15.28 17.74 -1.29
C ASN A 511 16.71 18.31 -1.41
N ASP A 512 17.55 17.78 -2.30
CA ASP A 512 19.00 18.08 -2.38
C ASP A 512 19.31 19.54 -2.77
N GLN A 513 18.32 20.30 -3.26
CA GLN A 513 18.49 21.68 -3.73
C GLN A 513 17.99 22.73 -2.75
N GLU A 514 17.58 22.33 -1.54
CA GLU A 514 16.93 23.25 -0.61
C GLU A 514 17.90 23.81 0.43
N PRO A 515 18.01 25.15 0.55
CA PRO A 515 18.83 25.75 1.57
C PRO A 515 18.19 25.59 2.96
N CYS A 516 18.95 25.91 4.00
CA CYS A 516 18.42 26.01 5.35
C CYS A 516 17.20 26.96 5.41
N GLU A 517 16.11 26.49 6.01
CA GLU A 517 14.85 27.26 6.14
C GLU A 517 15.00 28.55 6.98
N ILE A 518 16.05 28.64 7.80
CA ILE A 518 16.27 29.75 8.74
C ILE A 518 17.24 30.79 8.16
N CYS A 519 18.44 30.38 7.77
CA CYS A 519 19.48 31.30 7.28
C CYS A 519 19.53 31.43 5.74
N SER A 520 18.79 30.59 5.00
CA SER A 520 18.80 30.52 3.53
C SER A 520 20.14 30.16 2.90
N SER A 521 21.13 29.71 3.69
CA SER A 521 22.41 29.17 3.19
C SER A 521 22.29 27.68 2.88
N ASP A 522 23.00 27.24 1.83
CA ASP A 522 23.18 25.84 1.41
C ASP A 522 24.59 25.31 1.75
N GLN A 523 25.38 26.08 2.48
CA GLN A 523 26.69 25.66 2.99
C GLN A 523 26.49 24.65 4.14
N ASP A 524 27.44 23.76 4.38
CA ASP A 524 27.47 22.79 5.50
C ASP A 524 26.42 21.66 5.47
N ASP A 525 26.51 20.76 6.45
CA ASP A 525 25.61 19.62 6.62
C ASP A 525 24.24 20.08 7.13
N LEU A 526 23.20 19.75 6.37
CA LEU A 526 21.81 20.10 6.68
C LEU A 526 21.04 18.89 7.22
N LEU A 527 20.26 19.12 8.28
CA LEU A 527 19.31 18.18 8.84
C LEU A 527 17.98 18.27 8.11
N LEU A 528 17.45 17.10 7.70
CA LEU A 528 16.14 16.97 7.08
C LEU A 528 15.09 16.64 8.14
N CYS A 529 14.06 17.47 8.27
CA CYS A 529 12.93 17.17 9.15
C CYS A 529 12.06 16.04 8.57
N ASP A 530 11.87 14.94 9.31
CA ASP A 530 11.13 13.75 8.85
C ASP A 530 9.67 14.04 8.46
N LEU A 531 9.07 15.07 9.06
CA LEU A 531 7.65 15.39 8.89
C LEU A 531 7.33 16.39 7.79
N CYS A 532 8.25 17.31 7.47
CA CYS A 532 8.01 18.36 6.46
C CYS A 532 9.11 18.45 5.40
N HIS A 533 10.19 17.69 5.54
CA HIS A 533 11.34 17.70 4.64
C HIS A 533 11.95 19.10 4.42
N ARG A 534 11.79 20.03 5.35
CA ARG A 534 12.57 21.27 5.38
C ARG A 534 13.97 20.95 5.91
N MET A 535 14.95 21.68 5.40
CA MET A 535 16.37 21.54 5.71
C MET A 535 16.80 22.58 6.73
N PHE A 536 17.65 22.20 7.69
CA PHE A 536 18.10 23.08 8.77
C PHE A 536 19.56 22.81 9.12
N HIS A 537 20.36 23.85 9.37
CA HIS A 537 21.60 23.64 10.13
C HIS A 537 21.26 23.21 11.55
N THR A 538 22.10 22.34 12.12
CA THR A 538 22.03 21.94 13.53
C THR A 538 21.91 23.17 14.44
N GLU A 539 22.79 24.15 14.24
CA GLU A 539 22.83 25.41 14.99
C GLU A 539 21.64 26.35 14.71
N CYS A 540 21.06 26.32 13.52
CA CYS A 540 19.90 27.16 13.21
C CYS A 540 18.63 26.73 13.95
N ASP A 541 18.40 25.43 14.16
CA ASP A 541 17.23 24.91 14.92
C ASP A 541 17.60 24.49 16.36
N ASN A 542 18.75 24.95 16.87
CA ASN A 542 19.27 24.64 18.22
C ASN A 542 19.38 23.14 18.53
N VAL A 543 19.78 22.33 17.54
CA VAL A 543 19.98 20.89 17.68
C VAL A 543 21.39 20.65 18.22
N VAL A 544 21.48 20.35 19.52
CA VAL A 544 22.76 20.05 20.19
C VAL A 544 23.33 18.70 19.73
N GLU A 545 22.47 17.70 19.60
CA GLU A 545 22.81 16.36 19.16
C GLU A 545 21.72 15.85 18.23
N VAL A 546 22.12 15.33 17.07
CA VAL A 546 21.18 14.76 16.11
C VAL A 546 20.67 13.44 16.69
N PRO A 547 19.36 13.30 16.95
CA PRO A 547 18.82 12.06 17.47
C PRO A 547 19.10 10.95 16.45
N PRO A 548 19.51 9.76 16.91
CA PRO A 548 20.02 8.75 16.00
C PRO A 548 18.93 8.16 15.10
N ALA A 549 17.64 8.26 15.49
CA ALA A 549 16.53 7.64 14.77
C ALA A 549 15.70 8.57 13.89
N SER A 550 15.19 9.66 14.45
CA SER A 550 14.25 10.55 13.77
C SER A 550 14.36 11.95 14.31
N TRP A 551 14.34 12.94 13.42
CA TRP A 551 14.41 14.34 13.81
C TRP A 551 13.24 15.13 13.23
N VAL A 552 12.61 15.93 14.09
CA VAL A 552 11.46 16.76 13.76
C VAL A 552 11.75 18.19 14.21
N CYS A 553 11.67 19.14 13.27
CA CYS A 553 11.88 20.57 13.53
C CYS A 553 10.86 21.15 14.52
N HIS A 554 11.19 22.30 15.13
CA HIS A 554 10.34 22.97 16.11
C HIS A 554 8.88 23.18 15.65
N ASP A 555 8.65 23.69 14.44
CA ASP A 555 7.29 23.96 13.96
C ASP A 555 6.42 22.71 13.84
N CYS A 556 7.00 21.57 13.41
CA CYS A 556 6.29 20.31 13.29
C CYS A 556 5.98 19.69 14.67
N LYS A 557 6.86 19.86 15.65
CA LYS A 557 6.60 19.49 17.05
C LYS A 557 5.43 20.30 17.60
N LYS A 558 5.44 21.63 17.41
CA LYS A 558 4.35 22.54 17.80
C LYS A 558 3.04 22.22 17.10
N LEU A 559 3.07 21.84 15.82
CA LEU A 559 1.88 21.47 15.05
C LEU A 559 1.21 20.22 15.60
N SER A 560 2.01 19.20 15.89
CA SER A 560 1.50 17.86 16.18
C SER A 560 1.27 17.61 17.67
N ASN A 561 1.53 18.61 18.53
CA ASN A 561 1.52 18.47 19.98
C ASN A 561 2.33 17.26 20.49
N TYR A 562 3.43 16.89 19.79
CA TYR A 562 4.31 15.83 20.27
C TYR A 562 4.86 16.25 21.63
N GLN A 563 4.71 15.39 22.64
CA GLN A 563 5.44 15.59 23.89
C GLN A 563 6.92 15.65 23.54
N VAL A 564 7.61 16.66 24.07
CA VAL A 564 9.03 16.87 23.84
C VAL A 564 9.80 15.77 24.57
N VAL A 565 9.91 14.59 23.94
CA VAL A 565 10.79 13.53 24.42
C VAL A 565 12.18 13.83 23.87
N GLY A 566 13.14 14.10 24.76
CA GLY A 566 14.57 14.15 24.38
C GLY A 566 15.24 15.52 24.38
N LEU A 567 14.56 16.62 24.72
CA LEU A 567 15.30 17.73 25.34
C LEU A 567 15.49 17.35 26.80
N VAL A 568 16.61 16.70 27.10
CA VAL A 568 17.21 16.92 28.41
C VAL A 568 17.44 18.43 28.43
N GLU A 569 16.55 19.17 29.07
CA GLU A 569 16.85 20.53 29.48
C GLU A 569 18.07 20.37 30.38
N THR A 570 19.26 20.45 29.79
CA THR A 570 20.45 20.79 30.52
C THR A 570 20.11 22.14 31.09
N SER A 571 19.68 22.14 32.35
CA SER A 571 19.49 23.36 33.10
C SER A 571 20.87 23.98 33.11
N ILE A 572 21.13 24.88 32.16
CA ILE A 572 22.31 25.72 32.17
C ILE A 572 22.09 26.55 33.42
N LYS A 573 22.66 26.08 34.54
CA LYS A 573 22.89 26.91 35.71
C LYS A 573 23.79 28.03 35.20
N VAL A 574 23.17 29.14 34.80
CA VAL A 574 23.85 30.42 34.63
C VAL A 574 24.24 30.85 36.05
N GLY A 575 25.27 30.20 36.57
CA GLY A 575 25.94 30.56 37.81
C GLY A 575 26.91 31.69 37.50
N ALA A 576 26.40 32.91 37.39
CA ALA A 576 27.17 34.13 37.54
C ALA A 576 26.21 35.28 37.84
N THR A 577 25.82 35.40 39.10
CA THR A 577 25.43 36.68 39.69
C THR A 577 26.63 37.63 39.55
N VAL A 578 26.63 38.46 38.52
CA VAL A 578 27.43 39.68 38.50
C VAL A 578 26.68 40.67 39.39
N GLU A 579 27.23 40.92 40.58
CA GLU A 579 26.75 42.02 41.43
C GLU A 579 26.84 43.34 40.66
N PRO A 580 25.82 44.20 40.71
CA PRO A 580 25.90 45.52 40.13
C PRO A 580 26.88 46.37 40.96
N THR A 581 28.07 46.62 40.43
CA THR A 581 28.99 47.62 40.95
C THR A 581 28.33 49.00 40.78
N VAL A 582 27.82 49.53 41.88
CA VAL A 582 27.38 50.93 41.97
C VAL A 582 28.63 51.81 41.95
N ILE A 583 28.91 52.44 40.81
CA ILE A 583 29.88 53.53 40.72
C ILE A 583 29.15 54.80 41.18
N SER A 584 29.41 55.24 42.41
CA SER A 584 29.07 56.60 42.83
C SER A 584 30.05 57.57 42.16
N ILE A 585 29.52 58.50 41.38
CA ILE A 585 30.25 59.66 40.88
C ILE A 585 30.03 60.77 41.92
N ASP A 586 31.12 61.17 42.58
CA ASP A 586 31.28 62.47 43.23
C ASP A 586 32.11 63.39 42.31
#